data_AF-A0A940Z9D7-F1
#
_entry.id   AF-A0A940Z9D7-F1
#
_cell.length_a   1.000
_cell.length_b   1.000
_cell.length_c   1.000
_cell.angle_alpha   90.00
_cell.angle_beta   90.00
_cell.angle_gamma   90.00
#
_symmetry.space_group_name_H-M   'P 1'
#
loop_
_entity.id
_entity.type
_entity.pdbx_description
1 polymer ?
#
loop_
_entity_poly.entity_id
_entity_poly.type
_entity_poly.pdbx_seq_one_letter_code
_entity_poly.pdbx_strand_id
1 'polypeptide(L)'
;MTGELKSTLDLVMEKLKGVEKELPELTQAQKERIAEIRRKYEAKIAETKILQEDNEKLRLEISRLEEKRKEEIEKVYRESK
;
A
#
# COMPACT_ATOMS: atom_id res chain seq x y z
N MET A 1 18.34 9.30 -40.99
CA MET A 1 18.32 8.72 -39.64
C MET A 1 16.88 8.29 -39.37
N THR A 2 16.63 6.99 -39.37
CA THR A 2 15.32 6.37 -39.15
C THR A 2 14.92 6.53 -37.69
N GLY A 3 13.88 7.32 -37.42
CA GLY A 3 13.28 7.40 -36.10
C GLY A 3 12.57 6.08 -35.81
N GLU A 4 13.14 5.26 -34.94
CA GLU A 4 12.51 4.03 -34.48
C GLU A 4 11.22 4.39 -33.72
N LEU A 5 10.08 3.94 -34.24
CA LEU A 5 8.81 4.03 -33.52
C LEU A 5 8.90 3.14 -32.27
N LYS A 6 9.01 3.78 -31.10
CA LYS A 6 8.99 3.11 -29.80
C LYS A 6 7.72 2.24 -29.68
N SER A 7 7.89 1.01 -29.21
CA SER A 7 6.77 0.11 -28.96
C SER A 7 5.86 0.70 -27.88
N THR A 8 4.55 0.42 -27.95
CA THR A 8 3.61 0.74 -26.86
C THR A 8 4.08 0.16 -25.53
N LEU A 9 4.80 -0.96 -25.56
CA LEU A 9 5.44 -1.55 -24.38
C LEU A 9 6.55 -0.64 -23.82
N ASP A 10 7.39 -0.06 -24.67
CA ASP A 10 8.48 0.84 -24.27
C ASP A 10 7.93 2.14 -23.66
N LEU A 11 6.85 2.67 -24.24
CA LEU A 11 6.14 3.84 -23.71
C LEU A 11 5.49 3.56 -22.34
N VAL A 12 4.96 2.36 -22.13
CA VAL A 12 4.41 1.93 -20.85
C VAL A 12 5.53 1.74 -19.82
N MET A 13 6.65 1.12 -20.19
CA MET A 13 7.81 0.98 -19.31
C MET A 13 8.44 2.32 -18.95
N GLU A 14 8.56 3.27 -19.89
CA GLU A 14 9.03 4.63 -19.60
C GLU A 14 8.08 5.40 -18.67
N LYS A 15 6.76 5.24 -18.83
CA LYS A 15 5.78 5.79 -17.88
C LYS A 15 5.89 5.17 -16.49
N LEU A 16 6.16 3.88 -16.38
CA LEU A 16 6.34 3.19 -15.10
C LEU A 16 7.65 3.60 -14.41
N LYS A 17 8.74 3.78 -15.16
CA LYS A 17 10.02 4.31 -14.65
C LYS A 17 9.89 5.71 -14.05
N GLY A 18 8.98 6.55 -14.55
CA GLY A 18 8.69 7.87 -13.98
C GLY A 18 7.81 7.87 -12.73
N VAL A 19 7.27 6.70 -12.33
CA VAL A 19 6.39 6.50 -11.17
C VAL A 19 7.10 5.67 -10.08
N GLU A 20 8.41 5.49 -10.17
CA GLU A 20 9.21 5.21 -8.98
C GLU A 20 9.30 6.51 -8.18
N LYS A 21 8.24 6.81 -7.40
CA LYS A 21 8.48 7.48 -6.13
C LYS A 21 9.43 6.56 -5.39
N GLU A 22 10.72 6.88 -5.41
CA GLU A 22 11.73 6.22 -4.59
C GLU A 22 11.20 6.22 -3.15
N LEU A 23 10.60 5.10 -2.75
CA LEU A 23 10.21 4.90 -1.37
C LEU A 23 11.52 4.85 -0.61
N PRO A 24 11.69 5.65 0.47
CA PRO A 24 12.94 5.69 1.20
C PRO A 24 13.31 4.26 1.62
N GLU A 25 14.61 3.94 1.51
CA GLU A 25 15.10 2.63 1.90
C GLU A 25 14.79 2.38 3.38
N LEU A 26 13.96 1.37 3.64
CA LEU A 26 13.57 1.01 5.00
C LEU A 26 14.64 0.14 5.66
N THR A 27 14.95 0.46 6.91
CA THR A 27 15.74 -0.42 7.78
C THR A 27 14.98 -1.73 8.04
N GLN A 28 15.71 -2.77 8.47
CA GLN A 28 15.10 -4.07 8.82
C GLN A 28 14.03 -3.92 9.91
N ALA A 29 14.29 -3.13 10.95
CA ALA A 29 13.34 -2.86 12.01
C ALA A 29 12.06 -2.17 11.51
N GLN A 30 12.18 -1.23 10.56
CA GLN A 30 11.01 -0.58 9.95
C GLN A 30 10.19 -1.54 9.08
N LYS A 31 10.86 -2.44 8.34
CA LYS A 31 10.18 -3.49 7.57
C LYS A 31 9.40 -4.44 8.49
N GLU A 32 10.00 -4.86 9.59
CA GLU A 32 9.35 -5.70 10.61
C GLU A 32 8.14 -4.98 11.22
N ARG A 33 8.27 -3.71 11.58
CA ARG A 33 7.16 -2.91 12.10
C ARG A 33 6.02 -2.76 11.09
N ILE A 34 6.31 -2.57 9.81
CA ILE A 34 5.28 -2.56 8.76
C ILE A 34 4.60 -3.92 8.63
N ALA A 35 5.34 -5.03 8.73
CA ALA A 35 4.77 -6.37 8.70
C ALA A 35 3.84 -6.62 9.90
N GLU A 36 4.21 -6.15 11.09
CA GLU A 36 3.35 -6.21 12.29
C GLU A 36 2.07 -5.38 12.12
N ILE A 37 2.18 -4.15 11.60
CA ILE A 37 1.03 -3.31 11.30
C ILE A 37 0.08 -4.03 10.33
N ARG A 38 0.61 -4.63 9.25
CA ARG A 38 -0.20 -5.40 8.28
C ARG A 38 -0.95 -6.54 8.96
N ARG A 39 -0.24 -7.40 9.72
CA ARG A 39 -0.84 -8.54 10.44
C ARG A 39 -1.93 -8.10 11.41
N LYS A 40 -1.68 -7.04 12.18
CA LYS A 40 -2.64 -6.47 13.14
C LYS A 40 -3.94 -6.05 12.45
N TYR A 41 -3.86 -5.32 11.34
CA TYR A 41 -5.05 -4.83 10.63
C TYR A 41 -5.74 -5.92 9.82
N GLU A 42 -5.00 -6.89 9.28
CA GLU A 42 -5.59 -8.08 8.65
C GLU A 42 -6.43 -8.88 9.63
N ALA A 43 -5.93 -9.11 10.85
CA ALA A 43 -6.69 -9.78 11.91
C ALA A 43 -7.96 -9.02 12.27
N LYS A 44 -7.89 -7.69 12.46
CA LYS A 44 -9.06 -6.86 12.75
C LYS A 44 -10.10 -6.86 11.63
N ILE A 45 -9.65 -6.81 10.38
CA ILE A 45 -10.54 -6.87 9.22
C ILE A 45 -11.22 -8.24 9.16
N ALA A 46 -10.48 -9.32 9.40
CA ALA A 46 -11.04 -10.67 9.46
C ALA A 46 -12.09 -10.82 10.57
N GLU A 47 -11.78 -10.34 11.77
CA GLU A 47 -12.71 -10.30 12.91
C GLU A 47 -13.97 -9.49 12.57
N THR A 48 -13.81 -8.30 11.98
CA THR A 48 -14.95 -7.46 11.56
C THR A 48 -15.83 -8.18 10.54
N LYS A 49 -15.24 -8.89 9.57
CA LYS A 49 -15.98 -9.68 8.57
C LYS A 49 -16.77 -10.84 9.19
N ILE A 50 -16.32 -11.38 10.31
CA ILE A 50 -17.01 -12.47 11.02
C ILE A 50 -18.16 -11.91 11.87
N LEU A 51 -17.93 -10.79 12.55
CA LEU A 51 -18.86 -10.27 13.57
C LEU A 51 -19.93 -9.33 13.02
N GLN A 52 -19.68 -8.64 11.90
CA GLN A 52 -20.59 -7.63 11.37
C GLN A 52 -21.49 -8.20 10.27
N GLU A 53 -22.78 -8.31 10.57
CA GLU A 53 -23.81 -8.82 9.65
C GLU A 53 -24.35 -7.73 8.70
N ASP A 54 -24.31 -6.47 9.12
CA ASP A 54 -24.76 -5.33 8.32
C ASP A 54 -23.70 -5.00 7.25
N ASN A 55 -24.04 -5.27 5.99
CA ASN A 55 -23.16 -5.07 4.84
C ASN A 55 -22.68 -3.62 4.66
N GLU A 56 -23.50 -2.61 4.99
CA GLU A 56 -23.12 -1.21 4.84
C GLU A 56 -22.13 -0.83 5.95
N LYS A 57 -22.44 -1.18 7.20
CA LYS A 57 -21.53 -0.96 8.32
C LYS A 57 -20.21 -1.73 8.17
N LEU A 58 -20.27 -2.96 7.63
CA LEU A 58 -19.09 -3.78 7.35
C LEU A 58 -18.16 -3.08 6.35
N ARG A 59 -18.71 -2.58 5.24
CA ARG A 59 -17.92 -1.87 4.22
C ARG A 59 -17.27 -0.61 4.79
N LEU A 60 -18.02 0.19 5.57
CA LEU A 60 -17.51 1.41 6.19
C LEU A 60 -16.38 1.09 7.18
N GLU A 61 -16.55 0.10 8.06
CA GLU A 61 -15.54 -0.22 9.06
C GLU A 61 -14.29 -0.85 8.43
N ILE A 62 -14.42 -1.72 7.43
CA ILE A 62 -13.27 -2.23 6.67
C ILE A 62 -12.51 -1.07 6.02
N SER A 63 -13.21 -0.16 5.33
CA SER A 63 -12.57 0.98 4.67
C SER A 63 -11.80 1.84 5.67
N ARG A 64 -12.38 2.08 6.87
CA ARG A 64 -11.74 2.80 7.96
C ARG A 64 -10.49 2.09 8.48
N LEU A 65 -10.55 0.76 8.63
CA LEU A 65 -9.40 -0.05 9.07
C LEU A 65 -8.27 -0.04 8.04
N GLU A 66 -8.60 -0.07 6.74
CA GLU A 66 -7.62 0.01 5.66
C GLU A 66 -6.94 1.38 5.59
N GLU A 67 -7.71 2.46 5.79
CA GLU A 67 -7.18 3.82 5.86
C GLU A 67 -6.21 3.98 7.03
N LYS A 68 -6.61 3.55 8.24
CA LYS A 68 -5.73 3.57 9.42
C LYS A 68 -4.46 2.74 9.23
N ARG A 69 -4.57 1.56 8.60
CA ARG A 69 -3.39 0.74 8.23
C ARG A 69 -2.44 1.54 7.34
N LYS A 70 -2.97 2.22 6.32
CA LYS A 70 -2.19 3.03 5.39
C LYS A 70 -1.51 4.19 6.12
N GLU A 71 -2.23 4.92 6.97
CA GLU A 71 -1.69 6.03 7.77
C GLU A 71 -0.56 5.57 8.70
N GLU A 72 -0.71 4.44 9.38
CA GLU A 72 0.32 3.88 10.26
C GLU A 72 1.57 3.47 9.47
N ILE A 73 1.41 2.84 8.31
CA ILE A 73 2.53 2.48 7.43
C ILE A 73 3.23 3.75 6.91
N GLU A 74 2.48 4.76 6.48
CA GLU A 74 3.04 6.05 6.03
C GLU A 74 3.81 6.78 7.14
N LYS A 75 3.41 6.64 8.41
CA LYS A 75 4.19 7.15 9.54
C LYS A 75 5.57 6.48 9.61
N VAL A 76 5.65 5.17 9.44
CA VAL A 76 6.94 4.45 9.40
C VAL A 76 7.82 4.95 8.24
N TYR A 77 7.24 5.17 7.06
CA TYR A 77 7.97 5.75 5.92
C TYR A 77 8.42 7.19 6.19
N ARG A 78 7.64 8.00 6.90
CA ARG A 78 8.02 9.37 7.29
C ARG A 78 9.15 9.40 8.33
N GLU A 79 9.20 8.43 9.24
CA GLU A 79 10.31 8.25 10.18
C GLU A 79 11.62 7.80 9.50
N SER A 80 11.55 7.39 8.22
CA SER A 80 12.71 6.99 7.41
C SER A 80 13.32 8.14 6.59
N LYS A 81 12.72 9.33 6.64
CA LYS A 81 13.24 10.57 6.04
C LYS A 81 14.02 11.37 7.07
#